data_AF-A0A932DKY6-F1
#
_entry.id   AF-A0A932DKY6-F1
#
_cell.length_a   1.000
_cell.length_b   1.000
_cell.length_c   1.000
_cell.angle_alpha   90.00
_cell.angle_beta   90.00
_cell.angle_gamma   90.00
#
_symmetry.space_group_name_H-M   'P 1'
#
loop_
_entity.id
_entity.type
_entity.pdbx_description
1 polymer ?
#
loop_
_entity_poly.entity_id
_entity_poly.type
_entity_poly.pdbx_seq_one_letter_code
_entity_poly.pdbx_strand_id
1 'polypeptide(L)' 'MKDNDKMLKLMRFWLFGTFVIVFAAVTIYAGTIVGTAILKETNYWMIIIATAVLCVGGYFGYQWWINRK' A
#
# COMPACT_ATOMS: atom_id res chain seq x y z
N MET A 1 10.32 -10.26 -22.91
CA MET A 1 10.85 -10.56 -21.56
C MET A 1 11.49 -9.34 -20.89
N LYS A 2 12.40 -8.56 -21.53
CA LYS A 2 13.04 -7.36 -20.94
C LYS A 2 12.12 -6.18 -20.57
N ASP A 3 11.01 -5.95 -21.29
CA ASP A 3 10.11 -4.81 -21.03
C ASP A 3 9.12 -5.07 -19.87
N ASN A 4 8.60 -6.28 -19.75
CA ASN A 4 7.65 -6.64 -18.69
C ASN A 4 8.27 -6.50 -17.29
N ASP A 5 9.55 -6.85 -17.13
CA ASP A 5 10.28 -6.67 -15.87
C ASP A 5 10.43 -5.20 -15.45
N LYS A 6 10.62 -4.30 -16.44
CA LYS A 6 10.67 -2.85 -16.18
C LYS A 6 9.29 -2.32 -15.78
N MET A 7 8.23 -2.76 -16.46
CA MET A 7 6.86 -2.38 -16.10
C MET A 7 6.47 -2.87 -14.71
N LEU A 8 6.83 -4.11 -14.34
CA LEU A 8 6.57 -4.65 -13.00
C LEU A 8 7.32 -3.89 -11.91
N LYS A 9 8.60 -3.55 -12.14
CA LYS A 9 9.37 -2.72 -11.20
C LYS A 9 8.79 -1.32 -11.05
N LEU A 10 8.37 -0.69 -12.16
CA LEU A 10 7.75 0.63 -12.15
C LEU A 10 6.43 0.58 -11.37
N MET A 11 5.62 -0.46 -11.59
CA MET A 11 4.36 -0.60 -10.88
C MET A 11 4.55 -0.89 -9.40
N ARG A 12 5.56 -1.68 -9.02
CA ARG A 12 5.91 -1.89 -7.62
C ARG A 12 6.29 -0.58 -6.94
N PHE A 13 7.08 0.25 -7.60
CA PHE A 13 7.46 1.57 -7.11
C PHE A 13 6.24 2.48 -6.97
N TRP A 14 5.33 2.43 -7.93
CA TRP A 14 4.11 3.23 -7.93
C TRP A 14 3.14 2.82 -6.82
N LEU A 15 2.86 1.52 -6.68
CA LEU A 15 2.06 0.96 -5.59
C LEU A 15 2.66 1.26 -4.22
N PHE A 16 3.99 1.20 -4.10
CA PHE A 16 4.68 1.58 -2.86
C PHE A 16 4.51 3.09 -2.58
N GLY A 17 4.61 3.94 -3.59
CA GLY A 17 4.36 5.37 -3.47
C GLY A 17 2.93 5.67 -3.01
N THR A 18 1.92 5.05 -3.63
CA THR A 18 0.52 5.20 -3.22
C THR A 18 0.28 4.71 -1.80
N PHE A 19 0.89 3.58 -1.42
CA PHE A 19 0.83 3.05 -0.06
C PHE A 19 1.37 4.06 0.95
N VAL A 20 2.56 4.62 0.71
CA VAL A 20 3.19 5.60 1.61
C VAL A 20 2.35 6.87 1.73
N ILE A 21 1.77 7.35 0.63
CA ILE A 21 0.89 8.53 0.64
C ILE A 21 -0.38 8.27 1.45
N VAL A 22 -1.06 7.14 1.22
CA VAL A 22 -2.27 6.77 1.96
C VAL A 22 -1.94 6.55 3.43
N PHE A 23 -0.83 5.87 3.73
CA PHE A 23 -0.36 5.67 5.10
C PHE A 23 -0.11 7.00 5.82
N ALA A 24 0.62 7.92 5.18
CA ALA A 24 0.87 9.25 5.73
C ALA A 24 -0.42 10.04 5.91
N ALA A 25 -1.34 10.03 4.94
CA ALA A 25 -2.62 10.71 5.02
C ALA A 25 -3.49 10.18 6.17
N VAL A 26 -3.57 8.85 6.34
CA VAL A 26 -4.29 8.20 7.45
C VAL A 26 -3.64 8.52 8.79
N THR A 27 -2.30 8.51 8.85
CA THR A 27 -1.53 8.87 10.05
C THR A 27 -1.80 10.30 10.48
N ILE A 28 -1.75 11.25 9.54
CA ILE A 28 -1.98 12.68 9.81
C ILE A 28 -3.44 12.90 10.20
N TYR A 29 -4.39 12.39 9.42
CA TYR A 29 -5.82 12.60 9.66
C TYR A 29 -6.26 12.01 11.01
N ALA A 30 -5.88 10.76 11.29
CA ALA A 30 -6.14 10.19 12.59
C ALA A 30 -5.43 11.01 13.67
N GLY A 31 -4.14 11.31 13.49
CA GLY A 31 -3.29 12.08 14.40
C GLY A 31 -3.89 13.41 14.82
N THR A 32 -4.50 14.12 13.88
CA THR A 32 -5.17 15.40 14.13
C THR A 32 -6.46 15.29 14.94
N ILE A 33 -7.16 14.17 14.89
CA ILE A 33 -8.47 14.00 15.54
C ILE A 33 -8.32 13.45 16.96
N VAL A 34 -7.40 12.51 17.18
CA VAL A 34 -7.33 11.71 18.42
C VAL A 34 -5.98 11.86 19.16
N GLY A 35 -4.98 12.51 18.55
CA GLY A 35 -3.65 12.70 19.15
C GLY A 35 -2.81 11.42 19.24
N THR A 36 -1.78 11.35 20.08
CA THR A 36 -0.86 10.19 20.15
C THR A 36 -1.52 8.89 20.66
N ALA A 37 -2.76 8.95 21.16
CA ALA A 37 -3.51 7.80 21.66
C ALA A 37 -3.83 6.76 20.57
N ILE A 38 -3.83 7.16 19.30
CA ILE A 38 -4.14 6.31 18.14
C ILE A 38 -3.09 5.21 17.94
N LEU A 39 -1.85 5.47 18.34
CA LEU A 39 -0.76 4.50 18.24
C LEU A 39 -0.99 3.28 19.14
N LYS A 40 -1.84 3.41 20.17
CA LYS A 40 -2.31 2.33 21.03
C LYS A 40 -3.58 1.64 20.52
N GLU A 41 -4.24 2.21 19.52
CA GLU A 41 -5.53 1.73 19.05
C GLU A 41 -5.32 0.59 18.05
N THR A 42 -5.77 -0.61 18.41
CA THR A 42 -5.61 -1.81 17.57
C THR A 42 -6.26 -1.66 16.19
N ASN A 43 -7.33 -0.86 16.10
CA ASN A 43 -8.01 -0.55 14.85
C ASN A 43 -7.10 0.19 13.85
N TYR A 44 -6.23 1.07 14.33
CA TYR A 44 -5.30 1.81 13.48
C TYR A 44 -4.28 0.89 12.81
N TRP A 45 -3.72 -0.04 13.57
CA TRP A 45 -2.81 -1.06 13.05
C TRP A 45 -3.52 -2.02 12.08
N MET A 46 -4.78 -2.38 12.34
CA MET A 46 -5.56 -3.19 11.41
C MET A 46 -5.78 -2.49 10.06
N ILE A 47 -6.06 -1.17 10.05
CA ILE A 47 -6.22 -0.41 8.81
C ILE A 47 -4.90 -0.36 8.02
N ILE A 48 -3.77 -0.14 8.70
CA ILE A 48 -2.44 -0.15 8.09
C ILE A 48 -2.14 -1.51 7.47
N ILE A 49 -2.38 -2.60 8.21
CA ILE A 49 -2.15 -3.96 7.75
C ILE A 49 -3.08 -4.28 6.57
N ALA A 50 -4.37 -3.93 6.64
CA ALA A 50 -5.31 -4.12 5.55
C ALA A 50 -4.89 -3.37 4.28
N THR A 51 -4.42 -2.12 4.42
CA THR A 51 -3.93 -1.31 3.31
C THR A 51 -2.64 -1.90 2.71
N ALA A 52 -1.75 -2.43 3.54
CA ALA A 52 -0.53 -3.11 3.10
C ALA A 52 -0.87 -4.39 2.32
N VAL A 53 -1.80 -5.19 2.82
CA VAL A 53 -2.29 -6.40 2.15
C VAL A 53 -2.95 -6.07 0.81
N LEU A 54 -3.75 -5.00 0.73
CA LEU A 54 -4.34 -4.56 -0.54
C LEU A 54 -3.29 -4.13 -1.57
N CYS A 55 -2.22 -3.44 -1.15
CA CYS A 55 -1.14 -3.05 -2.06
C CYS A 55 -0.32 -4.25 -2.55
N VAL A 56 -0.02 -5.21 -1.67
CA VAL A 56 0.69 -6.45 -2.05
C VAL A 56 -0.20 -7.34 -2.90
N GLY A 57 -1.48 -7.47 -2.57
CA GLY A 57 -2.46 -8.23 -3.33
C GLY A 57 -2.69 -7.66 -4.73
N GLY A 58 -2.75 -6.33 -4.86
CA GLY A 58 -2.82 -5.64 -6.16
C GLY A 58 -1.58 -5.90 -7.02
N TYR A 59 -0.39 -5.86 -6.41
CA TYR A 59 0.86 -6.21 -7.09
C TYR A 59 0.86 -7.67 -7.59
N PHE A 60 0.47 -8.62 -6.73
CA PHE A 60 0.42 -10.04 -7.09
C PHE A 60 -0.64 -10.33 -8.17
N GLY A 61 -1.81 -9.70 -8.07
CA GLY A 61 -2.86 -9.80 -9.09
C GLY A 61 -2.41 -9.24 -10.44
N TYR A 62 -1.71 -8.11 -10.44
CA TYR A 62 -1.19 -7.52 -11.67
C TYR A 62 -0.04 -8.33 -12.28
N GLN A 63 0.85 -8.87 -11.44
CA GLN A 63 1.90 -9.80 -11.88
C GLN A 63 1.29 -11.05 -12.53
N TRP A 64 0.20 -11.57 -11.97
CA TRP A 64 -0.52 -12.71 -12.55
C TRP A 64 -1.21 -12.37 -13.88
N TRP A 65 -1.71 -11.14 -14.03
CA TRP A 65 -2.35 -10.68 -15.26
C TRP A 65 -1.34 -10.43 -16.40
N ILE A 66 -0.18 -9.84 -16.11
CA ILE A 66 0.91 -9.69 -17.09
C ILE A 66 1.50 -11.05 -17.49
N ASN A 67 1.60 -12.00 -16.56
CA ASN A 67 2.14 -13.33 -16.89
C ASN A 67 1.20 -14.17 -17.76
N ARG A 68 -0.09 -13.78 -17.87
CA ARG A 68 -1.06 -14.39 -18.79
C ARG A 68 -1.06 -13.76 -20.18
N LYS A 69 -0.34 -12.67 -20.41
CA LYS A 69 -0.34 -11.91 -21.66
C LYS A 69 0.99 -12.07 -22.40
#